data_AF-D0MD85-F1
#
_entry.id   AF-D0MD85-F1
#
_cell.length_a   1.000
_cell.length_b   1.000
_cell.length_c   1.000
_cell.angle_alpha   90.00
_cell.angle_beta   90.00
_cell.angle_gamma   90.00
#
_symmetry.space_group_name_H-M   'P 1'
#
loop_
_entity.id
_entity.type
_entity.pdbx_description
1 polymer ?
#
loop_
_entity_poly.entity_id
_entity_poly.type
_entity_poly.pdbx_seq_one_letter_code
_entity_poly.pdbx_strand_id
1 'polypeptide(L)'
;MTVRCRCIGLLACGLLVATGAHAQPTCAFRTGRNATLLLPADALQGLDLRPGDLLLAFTPEGRCAGQIRWEGHSTALTLWADDPMTPEKDGYAVGDSLRLMRWRPGTPLLPLQLILATDRAYWISINRYVPDGLYRARHLAPGS
;
A
#
# COMPACT_ATOMS: atom_id res chain seq x y z
N MET A 1 -5.58 -33.96 -63.67
CA MET A 1 -6.26 -32.69 -63.32
C MET A 1 -7.26 -32.93 -62.20
N THR A 2 -6.95 -32.53 -60.98
CA THR A 2 -7.86 -31.84 -60.03
C THR A 2 -7.11 -31.58 -58.74
N VAL A 3 -6.79 -30.31 -58.52
CA VAL A 3 -6.21 -29.75 -57.30
C VAL A 3 -7.35 -29.62 -56.28
N ARG A 4 -7.17 -30.11 -55.05
CA ARG A 4 -8.06 -29.73 -53.93
C ARG A 4 -7.27 -29.09 -52.79
N CYS A 5 -7.29 -27.77 -52.88
CA CYS A 5 -7.31 -26.72 -51.87
C CYS A 5 -7.05 -27.13 -50.40
N ARG A 6 -6.03 -26.48 -49.84
CA ARG A 6 -5.69 -26.39 -48.42
C ARG A 6 -6.78 -25.62 -47.66
N CYS A 7 -7.17 -26.11 -46.48
CA CYS A 7 -7.76 -25.28 -45.43
C CYS A 7 -6.81 -25.30 -44.23
N ILE A 8 -5.88 -24.34 -44.20
CA ILE A 8 -5.12 -23.98 -43.00
C ILE A 8 -6.08 -23.16 -42.16
N GLY A 9 -6.70 -23.79 -41.15
CA GLY A 9 -7.50 -23.07 -40.17
C GLY A 9 -6.58 -22.26 -39.28
N LEU A 10 -6.51 -20.94 -39.51
CA LEU A 10 -5.96 -20.00 -38.54
C LEU A 10 -6.93 -19.96 -37.34
N LEU A 11 -6.59 -20.68 -36.28
CA LEU A 11 -7.10 -20.41 -34.94
C LEU A 11 -6.50 -19.08 -34.48
N ALA A 12 -7.21 -17.98 -34.74
CA ALA A 12 -6.93 -16.70 -34.10
C ALA A 12 -7.36 -16.83 -32.63
N CYS A 13 -6.43 -17.27 -31.79
CA CYS A 13 -6.57 -17.24 -30.34
C CYS A 13 -6.53 -15.76 -29.93
N GLY A 14 -7.72 -15.15 -29.81
CA GLY A 14 -7.86 -13.80 -29.30
C GLY A 14 -7.26 -13.73 -27.91
N LEU A 15 -6.18 -12.96 -27.77
CA LEU A 15 -5.55 -12.70 -26.49
C LEU A 15 -6.52 -11.83 -25.67
N LEU A 16 -7.33 -12.47 -24.82
CA LEU A 16 -8.06 -11.78 -23.75
C LEU A 16 -7.03 -11.16 -22.82
N VAL A 17 -6.78 -9.86 -22.98
CA VAL A 17 -6.11 -9.07 -21.94
C VAL A 17 -7.11 -8.94 -20.80
N ALA A 18 -7.06 -9.88 -19.86
CA ALA A 18 -7.75 -9.73 -18.59
C ALA A 18 -7.11 -8.53 -17.88
N THR A 19 -7.77 -7.37 -17.95
CA THR A 19 -7.49 -6.27 -17.04
C THR A 19 -7.93 -6.75 -15.66
N GLY A 20 -7.00 -7.38 -14.93
CA GLY A 20 -7.25 -7.85 -13.58
C GLY A 20 -7.64 -6.67 -12.71
N ALA A 21 -8.92 -6.56 -12.37
CA ALA A 21 -9.35 -5.66 -11.31
C ALA A 21 -8.76 -6.18 -10.00
N HIS A 22 -7.74 -5.50 -9.47
CA HIS A 22 -7.24 -5.80 -8.14
C HIS A 22 -8.31 -5.43 -7.11
N ALA A 23 -8.85 -6.43 -6.40
CA ALA A 23 -9.75 -6.20 -5.28
C ALA A 23 -9.08 -5.29 -4.24
N GLN A 24 -9.89 -4.53 -3.50
CA GLN A 24 -9.40 -3.71 -2.41
C GLN A 24 -8.76 -4.62 -1.34
N PRO A 25 -7.53 -4.32 -0.87
CA PRO A 25 -6.94 -5.06 0.24
C PRO A 25 -7.82 -4.98 1.48
N THR A 26 -8.03 -6.12 2.12
CA THR A 26 -8.71 -6.19 3.41
C THR A 26 -7.69 -5.93 4.51
N CYS A 27 -7.90 -4.85 5.26
CA CYS A 27 -7.08 -4.52 6.41
C CYS A 27 -7.88 -4.85 7.66
N ALA A 28 -7.52 -5.95 8.32
CA ALA A 28 -8.12 -6.33 9.59
C ALA A 28 -7.39 -5.62 10.73
N PHE A 29 -8.13 -5.22 11.75
CA PHE A 29 -7.56 -4.69 12.99
C PHE A 29 -8.14 -5.48 14.16
N ARG A 30 -7.28 -6.03 15.02
CA ARG A 30 -7.70 -6.73 16.25
C ARG A 30 -6.80 -6.38 17.43
N THR A 31 -6.31 -5.15 17.50
CA THR A 31 -5.27 -4.78 18.47
C THR A 31 -5.68 -3.67 19.43
N GLY A 32 -5.08 -3.68 20.62
CA GLY A 32 -5.15 -2.59 21.59
C GLY A 32 -4.03 -1.55 21.46
N ARG A 33 -3.06 -1.73 20.55
CA ARG A 33 -1.89 -0.84 20.37
C ARG A 33 -1.77 -0.37 18.94
N ASN A 34 -1.33 0.87 18.76
CA ASN A 34 -1.14 1.47 17.44
C ASN A 34 0.00 2.49 17.44
N ALA A 35 0.26 3.04 16.26
CA ALA A 35 1.07 4.23 16.04
C ALA A 35 0.38 5.13 15.01
N THR A 36 0.83 6.38 14.88
CA THR A 36 0.25 7.37 13.94
C THR A 36 1.30 7.87 12.96
N LEU A 37 1.02 7.76 11.67
CA LEU A 37 1.79 8.39 10.61
C LEU A 37 1.04 9.59 10.04
N LEU A 38 1.56 10.79 10.31
CA LEU A 38 1.08 12.01 9.67
C LEU A 38 1.51 12.02 8.20
N LEU A 39 0.55 12.31 7.32
CA LEU A 39 0.71 12.43 5.88
C LEU A 39 0.30 13.85 5.45
N PRO A 40 1.19 14.83 5.62
CA PRO A 40 0.99 16.18 5.08
C PRO A 40 0.81 16.15 3.56
N ALA A 41 -0.06 17.01 3.01
CA ALA A 41 -0.31 17.06 1.57
C ALA A 41 0.94 17.40 0.74
N ASP A 42 1.82 18.25 1.28
CA ASP A 42 3.12 18.58 0.68
C ASP A 42 4.06 17.37 0.60
N ALA A 43 4.00 16.45 1.57
CA ALA A 43 4.81 15.23 1.54
C ALA A 43 4.41 14.27 0.40
N LEU A 44 3.18 14.37 -0.11
CA LEU A 44 2.62 13.51 -1.16
C LEU A 44 2.71 14.15 -2.57
N GLN A 45 3.27 15.35 -2.69
CA GLN A 45 3.43 16.05 -3.96
C GLN A 45 4.29 15.23 -4.94
N GLY A 46 3.85 15.19 -6.20
CA GLY A 46 4.53 14.45 -7.27
C GLY A 46 4.09 12.99 -7.44
N LEU A 47 3.28 12.47 -6.52
CA LEU A 47 2.64 11.15 -6.70
C LEU A 47 1.39 11.27 -7.59
N ASP A 48 1.13 10.24 -8.41
CA ASP A 48 -0.19 10.05 -9.05
C ASP A 48 -1.19 9.57 -7.99
N LEU A 49 -1.71 10.53 -7.22
CA LEU A 49 -2.77 10.39 -6.23
C LEU A 49 -4.01 11.17 -6.66
N ARG A 50 -5.18 10.55 -6.50
CA ARG A 50 -6.49 11.16 -6.75
C ARG A 50 -7.37 11.00 -5.51
N PRO A 51 -8.30 11.94 -5.25
CA PRO A 51 -9.33 11.72 -4.23
C PRO A 51 -10.00 10.36 -4.43
N GLY A 52 -10.11 9.58 -3.35
CA GLY A 52 -10.61 8.22 -3.35
C GLY A 52 -9.53 7.12 -3.39
N ASP A 53 -8.28 7.42 -3.77
CA ASP A 53 -7.17 6.47 -3.66
C ASP A 53 -6.96 6.05 -2.20
N LEU A 54 -6.49 4.82 -1.98
CA LEU A 54 -6.12 4.35 -0.65
C LEU A 54 -4.60 4.38 -0.47
N LEU A 55 -4.17 4.89 0.67
CA LEU A 55 -2.81 4.72 1.18
C LEU A 55 -2.85 3.60 2.22
N LEU A 56 -2.06 2.56 1.96
CA LEU A 56 -2.04 1.32 2.73
C LEU A 56 -0.68 1.14 3.39
N ALA A 57 -0.67 0.61 4.60
CA ALA A 57 0.55 0.22 5.31
C ALA A 57 0.59 -1.31 5.43
N PHE A 58 1.74 -1.91 5.12
CA PHE A 58 1.95 -3.35 5.15
C PHE A 58 3.11 -3.74 6.06
N THR A 59 2.90 -4.80 6.84
CA THR A 59 3.98 -5.49 7.58
C THR A 59 4.98 -6.14 6.62
N PRO A 60 6.17 -6.56 7.06
CA PRO A 60 7.14 -7.29 6.23
C PRO A 60 6.56 -8.55 5.57
N GLU A 61 5.65 -9.24 6.24
CA GLU A 61 4.99 -10.48 5.77
C GLU A 61 3.87 -10.21 4.75
N GLY A 62 3.55 -8.94 4.49
CA GLY A 62 2.52 -8.56 3.51
C GLY A 62 1.11 -8.49 4.09
N ARG A 63 0.97 -8.41 5.43
CA ARG A 63 -0.32 -8.14 6.07
C ARG A 63 -0.64 -6.65 5.99
N CYS A 64 -1.85 -6.28 5.56
CA CYS A 64 -2.27 -4.89 5.67
C CYS A 64 -2.53 -4.53 7.13
N ALA A 65 -1.79 -3.55 7.64
CA ALA A 65 -1.80 -3.09 9.03
C ALA A 65 -2.04 -1.56 9.12
N GLY A 66 -2.72 -0.99 8.13
CA GLY A 66 -3.12 0.40 8.10
C GLY A 66 -3.78 0.75 6.77
N GLN A 67 -4.88 1.50 6.78
CA GLN A 67 -5.42 2.10 5.57
C GLN A 67 -6.03 3.47 5.84
N ILE A 68 -5.89 4.39 4.88
CA ILE A 68 -6.59 5.67 4.88
C ILE A 68 -6.96 6.04 3.44
N ARG A 69 -8.13 6.66 3.26
CA ARG A 69 -8.54 7.22 1.98
C ARG A 69 -7.92 8.61 1.83
N TRP A 70 -7.29 8.85 0.69
CA TRP A 70 -6.76 10.15 0.33
C TRP A 70 -7.87 11.01 -0.28
N GLU A 71 -8.02 12.24 0.22
CA GLU A 71 -9.05 13.20 -0.22
C GLU A 71 -8.46 14.51 -0.77
N GLY A 72 -7.16 14.54 -1.04
CA GLY A 72 -6.48 15.74 -1.56
C GLY A 72 -5.98 16.71 -0.49
N HIS A 73 -6.13 16.39 0.80
CA HIS A 73 -5.66 17.21 1.91
C HIS A 73 -4.97 16.36 2.97
N SER A 74 -4.14 17.00 3.80
CA SER A 74 -3.39 16.34 4.88
C SER A 74 -4.25 15.37 5.68
N THR A 75 -3.70 14.20 5.98
CA THR A 75 -4.39 13.11 6.69
C THR A 75 -3.44 12.42 7.66
N ALA A 76 -3.97 11.48 8.45
CA ALA A 76 -3.20 10.65 9.37
C ALA A 76 -3.57 9.18 9.18
N LEU A 77 -2.55 8.34 9.02
CA LEU A 77 -2.69 6.91 8.87
C LEU A 77 -2.38 6.22 10.20
N THR A 78 -3.35 5.49 10.73
CA THR A 78 -3.12 4.59 11.87
C THR A 78 -2.36 3.35 11.41
N LEU A 79 -1.31 3.00 12.16
CA LEU A 79 -0.53 1.78 12.00
C LEU A 79 -0.92 0.83 13.14
N TRP A 80 -1.56 -0.28 12.84
CA TRP A 80 -2.05 -1.24 13.84
C TRP A 80 -0.94 -2.21 14.25
N ALA A 81 -0.73 -2.35 15.56
CA ALA A 81 0.16 -3.38 16.10
C ALA A 81 -0.43 -4.78 15.90
N ASP A 82 0.44 -5.77 16.00
CA ASP A 82 0.05 -7.17 16.20
C ASP A 82 -0.69 -7.35 17.52
N ASP A 83 -1.73 -8.19 17.54
CA ASP A 83 -2.37 -8.64 18.79
C ASP A 83 -1.69 -9.91 19.32
N PRO A 84 -1.02 -9.89 20.49
CA PRO A 84 -0.40 -11.08 21.05
C PRO A 84 -1.42 -12.16 21.48
N MET A 85 -2.71 -11.84 21.51
CA MET A 85 -3.77 -12.77 21.88
C MET A 85 -4.38 -13.52 20.69
N THR A 86 -4.03 -13.15 19.45
CA THR A 86 -4.42 -13.89 18.25
C THR A 86 -3.33 -14.89 17.86
N PRO A 87 -3.70 -16.08 17.31
CA PRO A 87 -2.71 -17.04 16.85
C PRO A 87 -2.03 -16.60 15.55
N GLU A 88 -2.67 -15.74 14.76
CA GLU A 88 -2.11 -15.18 13.53
C GLU A 88 -1.53 -13.78 13.75
N LYS A 89 -0.35 -13.52 13.16
CA LYS A 89 0.17 -12.15 13.07
C LYS A 89 -0.77 -11.29 12.21
N ASP A 90 -1.39 -10.29 12.83
CA ASP A 90 -2.42 -9.44 12.23
C ASP A 90 -2.02 -7.96 12.13
N GLY A 91 -0.86 -7.60 12.66
CA GLY A 91 -0.30 -6.25 12.55
C GLY A 91 1.21 -6.16 12.73
N TYR A 92 1.69 -4.95 12.99
CA TYR A 92 3.12 -4.71 13.20
C TYR A 92 3.62 -5.23 14.54
N ALA A 93 4.72 -5.98 14.51
CA ALA A 93 5.57 -6.22 15.67
C ALA A 93 6.51 -5.03 15.86
N VAL A 94 7.01 -4.86 17.09
CA VAL A 94 8.00 -3.84 17.40
C VAL A 94 9.24 -4.05 16.53
N GLY A 95 9.66 -3.00 15.81
CA GLY A 95 10.80 -3.07 14.91
C GLY A 95 10.49 -3.53 13.48
N ASP A 96 9.25 -3.85 13.14
CA ASP A 96 8.88 -4.16 11.76
C ASP A 96 9.10 -2.95 10.83
N SER A 97 9.54 -3.20 9.59
CA SER A 97 9.64 -2.12 8.61
C SER A 97 8.26 -1.68 8.12
N LEU A 98 8.06 -0.38 7.94
CA LEU A 98 6.82 0.15 7.38
C LEU A 98 6.94 0.14 5.85
N ARG A 99 5.99 -0.52 5.18
CA ARG A 99 5.88 -0.49 3.72
C ARG A 99 4.58 0.19 3.33
N LEU A 100 4.68 1.28 2.57
CA LEU A 100 3.51 2.01 2.09
C LEU A 100 3.20 1.66 0.64
N MET A 101 1.91 1.60 0.33
CA MET A 101 1.39 1.33 -1.01
C MET A 101 0.24 2.28 -1.31
N ARG A 102 0.11 2.70 -2.58
CA ARG A 102 -1.14 3.25 -3.10
C ARG A 102 -1.95 2.16 -3.77
N TRP A 103 -3.24 2.12 -3.48
CA TRP A 103 -4.22 1.30 -4.19
C TRP A 103 -5.29 2.17 -4.85
N ARG A 104 -5.66 1.79 -6.08
CA ARG A 104 -6.76 2.35 -6.86
C ARG A 104 -7.36 1.24 -7.73
N PRO A 105 -8.71 1.14 -7.83
CA PRO A 105 -9.35 0.16 -8.69
C PRO A 105 -8.80 0.17 -10.13
N GLY A 106 -8.59 -1.00 -10.71
CA GLY A 106 -8.13 -1.15 -12.09
C GLY A 106 -6.68 -0.72 -12.34
N THR A 107 -5.89 -0.44 -11.30
CA THR A 107 -4.45 -0.17 -11.42
C THR A 107 -3.63 -1.13 -10.55
N PRO A 108 -2.37 -1.42 -10.91
CA PRO A 108 -1.46 -2.14 -10.02
C PRO A 108 -1.26 -1.40 -8.70
N LEU A 109 -0.98 -2.16 -7.63
CA LEU A 109 -0.48 -1.60 -6.38
C LEU A 109 0.83 -0.86 -6.66
N LEU A 110 0.93 0.37 -6.16
CA LEU A 110 2.13 1.19 -6.33
C LEU A 110 2.88 1.28 -4.99
N PRO A 111 4.09 0.69 -4.87
CA PRO A 111 4.94 0.90 -3.71
C PRO A 111 5.31 2.38 -3.54
N LEU A 112 5.39 2.83 -2.29
CA LEU A 112 5.78 4.18 -1.94
C LEU A 112 6.99 4.14 -1.01
N GLN A 113 8.05 4.86 -1.38
CA GLN A 113 9.20 5.08 -0.53
C GLN A 113 8.88 6.16 0.50
N LEU A 114 8.81 5.78 1.78
CA LEU A 114 8.56 6.69 2.90
C LEU A 114 9.87 7.34 3.36
N ILE A 115 9.90 8.67 3.32
CA ILE A 115 10.99 9.48 3.89
C ILE A 115 10.44 10.25 5.09
N LEU A 116 11.00 10.00 6.27
CA LEU A 116 10.52 10.56 7.54
C LEU A 116 11.15 11.92 7.84
N ALA A 117 10.38 12.76 8.53
CA ALA A 117 10.85 14.03 9.07
C ALA A 117 11.81 13.79 10.25
N THR A 118 12.78 14.69 10.39
CA THR A 118 13.86 14.62 11.40
C THR A 118 14.00 15.95 12.15
N ASP A 119 13.10 16.89 11.91
CA ASP A 119 13.17 18.28 12.38
C ASP A 119 12.74 18.44 13.85
N ARG A 120 12.09 17.43 14.43
CA ARG A 120 11.68 17.41 15.84
C ARG A 120 12.08 16.10 16.50
N ALA A 121 12.53 16.18 17.75
CA ALA A 121 12.99 15.04 18.53
C ALA A 121 11.88 14.03 18.90
N TYR A 122 10.62 14.47 18.91
CA TYR A 122 9.49 13.59 19.23
C TYR A 122 8.98 12.79 18.02
N TRP A 123 9.51 13.04 16.81
CA TRP A 123 9.21 12.18 15.67
C TRP A 123 9.96 10.87 15.78
N ILE A 124 9.27 9.77 15.45
CA ILE A 124 9.97 8.54 15.08
C ILE A 124 10.50 8.74 13.65
N SER A 125 11.82 8.89 13.52
CA SER A 125 12.50 9.19 12.26
C SER A 125 13.19 7.99 11.60
N ILE A 126 12.92 6.79 12.09
CA ILE A 126 13.42 5.53 11.51
C ILE A 126 12.26 4.75 10.88
N ASN A 127 12.50 4.04 9.78
CA ASN A 127 11.48 3.23 9.13
C ASN A 127 11.25 1.89 9.87
N ARG A 128 10.85 1.98 11.13
CA ARG A 128 10.63 0.86 12.05
C ARG A 128 9.43 1.17 12.92
N TYR A 129 8.53 0.20 13.10
CA TYR A 129 7.36 0.33 13.95
C TYR A 129 7.76 0.46 15.42
N VAL A 130 7.23 1.49 16.07
CA VAL A 130 7.40 1.83 17.47
C VAL A 130 5.99 2.02 18.05
N PRO A 131 5.62 1.27 19.11
CA PRO A 131 4.32 1.43 19.77
C PRO A 131 4.12 2.87 20.23
N ASP A 132 2.90 3.39 20.03
CA ASP A 132 2.50 4.76 20.34
C ASP A 132 3.35 5.83 19.63
N GLY A 133 4.11 5.40 18.61
CA GLY A 133 5.00 6.24 17.84
C GLY A 133 4.26 7.28 17.02
N LEU A 134 4.82 8.49 16.98
CA LEU A 134 4.35 9.57 16.12
C LEU A 134 5.34 9.79 14.99
N TYR A 135 4.95 9.43 13.78
CA TYR A 135 5.73 9.60 12.56
C TYR A 135 5.19 10.81 11.80
N ARG A 136 6.07 11.49 11.08
CA ARG A 136 5.69 12.48 10.09
C ARG A 136 6.39 12.20 8.78
N ALA A 137 5.62 12.00 7.72
CA ALA A 137 6.17 11.96 6.38
C ALA A 137 6.75 13.32 6.01
N ARG A 138 8.02 13.33 5.60
CA ARG A 138 8.67 14.48 4.97
C ARG A 138 8.39 14.47 3.47
N HIS A 139 8.49 13.30 2.85
CA HIS A 139 8.25 13.09 1.43
C HIS A 139 7.92 11.62 1.15
N LEU A 140 7.08 11.37 0.15
CA LEU A 140 6.86 10.05 -0.42
C LEU A 140 7.19 10.09 -1.90
N ALA A 141 7.93 9.09 -2.37
CA ALA A 141 8.25 8.91 -3.78
C ALA A 141 7.72 7.55 -4.28
N PRO A 142 7.50 7.38 -5.59
CA PRO A 142 7.24 6.05 -6.15
C PRO A 142 8.40 5.11 -5.79
N GLY A 143 8.06 3.95 -5.22
CA GLY A 143 9.02 2.89 -4.95
C GLY A 143 9.38 2.13 -6.23
N SER A 144 10.61 1.63 -6.28
CA SER A 144 11.12 0.71 -7.33
C SER A 144 10.60 -0.71 -7.15
#